data_AF-A0A800K1I6-F1
#
_entry.id   AF-A0A800K1I6-F1
#
_cell.length_a   1.000
_cell.length_b   1.000
_cell.length_c   1.000
_cell.angle_alpha   90.00
_cell.angle_beta   90.00
_cell.angle_gamma   90.00
#
_symmetry.space_group_name_H-M   'P 1'
#
loop_
_entity.id
_entity.type
_entity.pdbx_description
1 polymer ?
#
loop_
_entity_poly.entity_id
_entity_poly.type
_entity_poly.pdbx_seq_one_letter_code
_entity_poly.pdbx_strand_id
1 'polypeptide(L)'
;GRITVTVGVSSESNALVARRTREAQEHGGTAVMVSPGRMAKPNEAVLYRYFEAVQSVATIGIVVQDHPSESGVNMSPAFIARLNTELPRAQYLKLEDSPTPPKITQVLALTGDNM
;
A
#
# COMPACT_ATOMS: atom_id res chain seq x y z
N GLY A 1 -9.84 22.08 1.96
CA GLY A 1 -9.01 21.07 2.65
C GLY A 1 -8.94 21.32 4.13
N ARG A 2 -9.93 20.86 4.90
CA ARG A 2 -9.90 20.81 6.38
C ARG A 2 -9.89 19.37 6.92
N ILE A 3 -10.03 18.39 6.03
CA ILE A 3 -10.11 16.97 6.34
C ILE A 3 -9.22 16.20 5.36
N THR A 4 -8.63 15.12 5.83
CA THR A 4 -7.91 14.15 4.99
C THR A 4 -8.93 13.34 4.19
N VAL A 5 -8.72 13.23 2.88
CA VAL A 5 -9.49 12.36 1.99
C VAL A 5 -8.53 11.34 1.38
N THR A 6 -8.71 10.07 1.76
CA THR A 6 -7.94 8.95 1.23
C THR A 6 -8.75 8.28 0.12
N VAL A 7 -8.18 8.18 -1.08
CA VAL A 7 -8.86 7.61 -2.26
C VAL A 7 -8.34 6.21 -2.54
N GLY A 8 -9.21 5.22 -2.65
CA GLY A 8 -8.83 3.87 -3.08
C GLY A 8 -8.47 3.83 -4.56
N VAL A 9 -7.27 3.37 -4.91
CA VAL A 9 -6.76 3.38 -6.30
C VAL A 9 -6.32 2.02 -6.83
N SER A 10 -6.48 0.95 -6.03
CA SER A 10 -6.11 -0.43 -6.36
C SER A 10 -6.55 -0.86 -7.76
N SER A 11 -5.72 -1.64 -8.46
CA SER A 11 -6.02 -2.22 -9.77
C SER A 11 -5.16 -3.44 -10.05
N GLU A 12 -5.42 -4.15 -11.15
CA GLU A 12 -4.64 -5.32 -11.57
C GLU A 12 -3.42 -4.96 -12.44
N SER A 13 -3.08 -3.66 -12.58
CA SER A 13 -2.05 -3.19 -13.50
C SER A 13 -1.23 -2.04 -12.93
N ASN A 14 0.09 -2.12 -13.07
CA ASN A 14 1.02 -1.04 -12.68
C ASN A 14 0.66 0.29 -13.37
N ALA A 15 0.27 0.24 -14.65
CA ALA A 15 -0.08 1.44 -15.40
C ALA A 15 -1.41 2.05 -14.92
N LEU A 16 -2.40 1.20 -14.60
CA LEU A 16 -3.70 1.66 -14.12
C LEU A 16 -3.62 2.22 -12.70
N VAL A 17 -2.91 1.55 -11.79
CA VAL A 17 -2.75 2.05 -10.41
C VAL A 17 -2.03 3.39 -10.41
N ALA A 18 -0.95 3.54 -11.19
CA ALA A 18 -0.24 4.80 -11.32
C ALA A 18 -1.12 5.91 -11.93
N ARG A 19 -1.93 5.59 -12.94
CA ARG A 19 -2.87 6.57 -13.52
C ARG A 19 -3.91 7.01 -12.48
N ARG A 20 -4.54 6.06 -11.78
CA ARG A 20 -5.53 6.35 -10.72
C ARG A 20 -4.93 7.15 -9.57
N THR A 21 -3.66 6.90 -9.22
CA THR A 21 -2.94 7.70 -8.23
C THR A 21 -2.80 9.15 -8.67
N ARG A 22 -2.44 9.42 -9.93
CA ARG A 22 -2.39 10.79 -10.48
C ARG A 22 -3.76 11.45 -10.49
N GLU A 23 -4.77 10.74 -10.97
CA GLU A 23 -6.16 11.24 -10.97
C GLU A 23 -6.61 11.59 -9.54
N ALA A 24 -6.33 10.73 -8.55
CA ALA A 24 -6.73 10.97 -7.16
C ALA A 24 -6.10 12.25 -6.58
N GLN A 25 -4.80 12.50 -6.80
CA GLN A 25 -4.15 13.72 -6.32
C GLN A 25 -4.60 14.97 -7.10
N GLU A 26 -4.85 14.87 -8.40
CA GLU A 26 -5.36 15.97 -9.24
C GLU A 26 -6.75 16.43 -8.82
N HIS A 27 -7.58 15.50 -8.32
CA HIS A 27 -8.92 15.78 -7.81
C HIS A 27 -8.94 16.15 -6.31
N GLY A 28 -7.78 16.40 -5.70
CA GLY A 28 -7.68 16.90 -4.33
C GLY A 28 -7.66 15.84 -3.23
N GLY A 29 -7.43 14.56 -3.57
CA GLY A 29 -7.10 13.53 -2.59
C GLY A 29 -5.82 13.88 -1.82
N THR A 30 -5.80 13.62 -0.51
CA THR A 30 -4.65 13.91 0.35
C THR A 30 -3.83 12.68 0.69
N ALA A 31 -4.36 11.50 0.40
CA ALA A 31 -3.66 10.22 0.39
C ALA A 31 -4.33 9.26 -0.61
N VAL A 32 -3.61 8.22 -1.01
CA VAL A 32 -4.16 7.08 -1.75
C VAL A 32 -4.08 5.82 -0.92
N MET A 33 -5.06 4.93 -1.06
CA MET A 33 -5.04 3.60 -0.47
C MET A 33 -4.90 2.54 -1.57
N VAL A 34 -3.95 1.63 -1.36
CA VAL A 34 -3.53 0.65 -2.38
C VAL A 34 -3.50 -0.74 -1.76
N SER A 35 -4.37 -1.60 -2.26
CA SER A 35 -4.32 -3.05 -2.07
C SER A 35 -3.58 -3.70 -3.25
N PRO A 36 -2.83 -4.79 -3.03
CA PRO A 36 -2.16 -5.52 -4.10
C PRO A 36 -3.15 -6.03 -5.17
N GLY A 37 -2.74 -5.94 -6.43
CA GLY A 37 -3.43 -6.66 -7.51
C GLY A 37 -3.32 -8.18 -7.33
N ARG A 38 -4.33 -8.91 -7.80
CA ARG A 38 -4.37 -10.38 -7.78
C ARG A 38 -3.18 -10.94 -8.54
N MET A 39 -2.57 -11.98 -7.98
CA MET A 39 -1.47 -12.69 -8.62
C MET A 39 -1.78 -14.18 -8.71
N ALA A 40 -1.59 -14.76 -9.90
CA ALA A 40 -1.75 -16.19 -10.11
C ALA A 40 -0.73 -17.02 -9.31
N LYS A 41 0.45 -16.46 -9.06
CA LYS A 41 1.51 -17.03 -8.22
C LYS A 41 2.10 -15.93 -7.33
N PRO A 42 2.30 -16.19 -6.03
CA PRO A 42 2.97 -15.25 -5.15
C PRO A 42 4.34 -14.85 -5.72
N ASN A 43 4.57 -13.55 -5.90
CA ASN A 43 5.85 -13.02 -6.35
C ASN A 43 6.10 -11.66 -5.72
N GLU A 44 7.00 -11.64 -4.75
CA GLU A 44 7.33 -10.45 -3.97
C GLU A 44 7.96 -9.34 -4.82
N ALA A 45 8.77 -9.68 -5.83
CA ALA A 45 9.40 -8.69 -6.71
C ALA A 45 8.39 -7.99 -7.62
N VAL A 46 7.39 -8.73 -8.12
CA VAL A 46 6.27 -8.16 -8.89
C VAL A 46 5.42 -7.28 -7.99
N LEU A 47 5.14 -7.74 -6.77
CA LEU A 47 4.38 -6.97 -5.79
C LEU A 47 5.08 -5.66 -5.41
N TYR A 48 6.39 -5.71 -5.17
CA TYR A 48 7.20 -4.53 -4.90
C TYR A 48 7.10 -3.52 -6.04
N ARG A 49 7.28 -3.98 -7.29
CA ARG A 49 7.15 -3.14 -8.49
C ARG A 49 5.78 -2.49 -8.66
N TYR A 50 4.72 -3.15 -8.17
CA TYR A 50 3.38 -2.58 -8.19
C TYR A 50 3.26 -1.38 -7.24
N PHE A 51 3.79 -1.48 -6.01
CA PHE A 51 3.85 -0.34 -5.08
C PHE A 51 4.85 0.75 -5.53
N GLU A 52 5.97 0.35 -6.13
CA GLU A 52 6.93 1.29 -6.74
C GLU A 52 6.29 2.11 -7.86
N ALA A 53 5.41 1.50 -8.68
CA ALA A 53 4.67 2.23 -9.72
C ALA A 53 3.76 3.32 -9.12
N VAL A 54 3.14 3.07 -7.96
CA VAL A 54 2.35 4.08 -7.22
C VAL A 54 3.26 5.19 -6.69
N GLN A 55 4.33 4.81 -5.98
CA GLN A 55 5.32 5.73 -5.42
C GLN A 55 5.90 6.67 -6.49
N SER A 56 6.18 6.15 -7.68
CA SER A 56 6.83 6.90 -8.78
C SER A 56 6.03 8.11 -9.27
N VAL A 57 4.72 8.14 -9.03
CA VAL A 57 3.82 9.21 -9.46
C VAL A 57 3.15 9.95 -8.30
N ALA A 58 3.14 9.35 -7.10
CA ALA A 58 2.50 9.92 -5.94
C ALA A 58 3.26 11.16 -5.44
N THR A 59 2.52 12.23 -5.16
CA THR A 59 3.00 13.39 -4.40
C THR A 59 2.41 13.47 -2.98
N ILE A 60 1.44 12.60 -2.69
CA ILE A 60 0.68 12.46 -1.45
C ILE A 60 0.96 11.13 -0.75
N GLY A 61 0.51 10.97 0.50
CA GLY A 61 0.76 9.75 1.29
C GLY A 61 0.12 8.49 0.68
N ILE A 62 0.75 7.34 0.88
CA ILE A 62 0.28 6.02 0.46
C ILE A 62 -0.09 5.21 1.70
N VAL A 63 -1.33 4.74 1.74
CA VAL A 63 -1.82 3.73 2.67
C VAL A 63 -1.69 2.37 2.00
N VAL A 64 -0.76 1.55 2.48
CA VAL A 64 -0.67 0.14 2.10
C VAL A 64 -1.85 -0.59 2.74
N GLN A 65 -2.67 -1.26 1.94
CA GLN A 65 -3.81 -2.03 2.42
C GLN A 65 -3.49 -3.52 2.35
N ASP A 66 -3.37 -4.14 3.51
CA ASP A 66 -3.13 -5.58 3.66
C ASP A 66 -4.46 -6.29 3.96
N HIS A 67 -5.17 -6.68 2.90
CA HIS A 67 -6.48 -7.32 2.98
C HIS A 67 -6.55 -8.60 2.11
N PRO A 68 -5.86 -9.69 2.51
CA PRO A 68 -5.69 -10.89 1.70
C PRO A 68 -7.00 -11.62 1.39
N SER A 69 -8.05 -11.48 2.20
CA SER A 69 -9.36 -12.07 1.92
C SER A 69 -10.01 -11.56 0.63
N GLU A 70 -9.72 -10.31 0.25
CA GLU A 70 -10.21 -9.72 -1.00
C GLU A 70 -9.18 -9.83 -2.12
N SER A 71 -7.92 -9.46 -1.83
CA SER A 71 -6.84 -9.39 -2.83
C SER A 71 -6.30 -10.78 -3.23
N GLY A 72 -6.43 -11.78 -2.36
CA GLY A 72 -5.78 -13.08 -2.53
C GLY A 72 -4.25 -13.04 -2.39
N VAL A 73 -3.69 -11.93 -1.88
CA VAL A 73 -2.24 -11.73 -1.76
C VAL A 73 -1.89 -11.47 -0.29
N ASN A 74 -1.13 -12.38 0.30
CA ASN A 74 -0.57 -12.21 1.64
C ASN A 74 0.75 -11.44 1.58
N MET A 75 0.84 -10.34 2.33
CA MET A 75 2.09 -9.60 2.52
C MET A 75 2.71 -9.98 3.87
N SER A 76 4.00 -10.34 3.89
CA SER A 76 4.68 -10.61 5.16
C SER A 76 4.96 -9.29 5.92
N PRO A 77 5.10 -9.32 7.25
CA PRO A 77 5.53 -8.13 8.01
C PRO A 77 6.85 -7.54 7.51
N ALA A 78 7.81 -8.40 7.12
CA ALA A 78 9.08 -7.99 6.53
C ALA A 78 8.90 -7.26 5.20
N PHE A 79 7.98 -7.74 4.34
CA PHE A 79 7.67 -7.06 3.09
C PHE A 79 7.03 -5.69 3.34
N ILE A 80 6.09 -5.60 4.28
CA ILE A 80 5.45 -4.33 4.64
C ILE A 80 6.48 -3.33 5.18
N ALA A 81 7.37 -3.76 6.07
CA ALA A 81 8.46 -2.94 6.59
C ALA A 81 9.44 -2.51 5.49
N ARG A 82 9.69 -3.39 4.51
CA ARG A 82 10.50 -3.06 3.33
C ARG A 82 9.85 -1.97 2.49
N LEU A 83 8.54 -2.01 2.26
CA LEU A 83 7.83 -0.93 1.56
C LEU A 83 7.97 0.40 2.31
N ASN A 84 7.79 0.40 3.63
CA ASN A 84 7.97 1.60 4.45
C ASN A 84 9.39 2.18 4.34
N THR A 85 10.40 1.32 4.34
CA THR A 85 11.82 1.70 4.30
C THR A 85 12.25 2.20 2.91
N GLU A 86 11.85 1.50 1.84
CA GLU A 86 12.33 1.74 0.48
C GLU A 86 11.43 2.72 -0.31
N LEU A 87 10.15 2.84 0.07
CA LEU A 87 9.17 3.72 -0.59
C LEU A 87 8.73 4.83 0.38
N PRO A 88 9.44 5.99 0.44
CA PRO A 88 9.16 7.10 1.36
C PRO A 88 7.71 7.59 1.54
N ARG A 89 6.77 7.29 0.62
CA ARG A 89 5.36 7.68 0.76
C ARG A 89 4.48 6.58 1.35
N ALA A 90 4.94 5.33 1.40
CA ALA A 90 4.27 4.19 2.03
C ALA A 90 4.38 4.25 3.57
N GLN A 91 3.77 5.29 4.15
CA GLN A 91 3.90 5.64 5.56
C GLN A 91 2.75 5.12 6.43
N TYR A 92 1.68 4.63 5.81
CA TYR A 92 0.49 4.20 6.54
C TYR A 92 0.13 2.77 6.17
N LEU A 93 -0.42 2.03 7.14
CA LEU A 93 -0.86 0.66 6.95
C LEU A 93 -2.31 0.51 7.39
N LYS A 94 -3.16 0.02 6.49
CA LYS A 94 -4.48 -0.54 6.82
C LYS A 94 -4.35 -2.07 6.83
N LEU A 95 -4.18 -2.66 8.01
CA LEU A 95 -4.02 -4.09 8.19
C LEU A 95 -5.36 -4.75 8.52
N GLU A 96 -5.78 -5.68 7.66
CA GLU A 96 -7.06 -6.40 7.75
C GLU A 96 -6.86 -7.94 7.63
N ASP A 97 -5.61 -8.41 7.61
CA ASP A 97 -5.27 -9.84 7.66
C ASP A 97 -5.53 -10.40 9.08
N SER A 98 -6.24 -11.52 9.18
CA SER A 98 -6.63 -12.13 10.46
C SER A 98 -5.73 -13.31 10.82
N PRO A 99 -5.22 -13.42 12.07
CA PRO A 99 -5.44 -12.50 13.20
C PRO A 99 -4.60 -11.21 13.09
N THR A 100 -5.29 -10.06 13.18
CA THR A 100 -4.72 -8.72 12.94
C THR A 100 -3.69 -8.27 13.99
N PRO A 101 -3.97 -8.35 15.31
CA PRO A 101 -3.04 -7.81 16.32
C PRO A 101 -1.62 -8.41 16.29
N PRO A 102 -1.43 -9.74 16.18
CA PRO A 102 -0.09 -10.32 16.08
C PRO A 102 0.74 -9.82 14.90
N LYS A 103 0.09 -9.56 13.76
CA LYS A 103 0.77 -9.05 12.56
C LYS A 103 1.13 -7.57 12.70
N ILE A 104 0.25 -6.77 13.30
CA ILE A 104 0.56 -5.38 13.68
C ILE A 104 1.78 -5.34 14.60
N THR A 105 1.84 -6.17 15.65
CA THR A 105 3.00 -6.23 16.56
C THR A 105 4.30 -6.53 15.80
N GLN A 106 4.29 -7.45 14.85
CA GLN A 106 5.47 -7.79 14.05
C GLN A 106 5.89 -6.65 13.12
N VAL A 107 4.95 -5.95 12.49
CA VAL A 107 5.26 -4.78 11.66
C VAL A 107 5.89 -3.67 12.51
N LEU A 108 5.27 -3.32 13.64
CA LEU A 108 5.79 -2.30 14.55
C LEU A 108 7.19 -2.63 15.08
N ALA A 109 7.48 -3.92 15.34
CA ALA A 109 8.82 -4.34 15.74
C ALA A 109 9.89 -4.10 14.66
N LEU A 110 9.50 -4.05 13.38
CA LEU A 110 10.38 -3.84 12.23
C LEU A 110 10.45 -2.38 11.78
N THR A 111 9.39 -1.60 11.99
CA THR A 111 9.29 -0.21 11.53
C THR A 111 9.48 0.82 12.64
N GLY A 112 9.27 0.45 13.90
CA GLY A 112 9.12 1.40 15.01
C GLY A 112 7.94 2.34 14.78
N ASP A 113 8.07 3.60 15.22
CA ASP A 113 7.06 4.65 15.07
C ASP A 113 7.02 5.28 13.65
N ASN A 114 7.66 4.66 12.65
CA ASN A 114 7.74 5.17 11.28
C ASN A 114 6.58 4.72 10.36
N MET A 115 5.62 3.94 10.90
CA MET A 115 4.47 3.41 10.15
C MET A 115 3.18 3.42 10.99
#